data_AF-A0A849UJ41-F1
#
_entry.id   AF-A0A849UJ41-F1
#
_cell.length_a   1.000
_cell.length_b   1.000
_cell.length_c   1.000
_cell.angle_alpha   90.00
_cell.angle_beta   90.00
_cell.angle_gamma   90.00
#
_symmetry.space_group_name_H-M   'P 1'
#
loop_
_entity.id
_entity.type
_entity.pdbx_description
1 polymer ?
#
loop_
_entity_poly.entity_id
_entity_poly.type
_entity_poly.pdbx_seq_one_letter_code
_entity_poly.pdbx_strand_id
1 'polypeptide(L)'
;NYKMREGQTKWPLRQMLYRHVPRELIDRPKMGFGVPLHDWLRGPLREWAESLISEERLRREGYFHPAYIRKIWAEHLSSQRNWMALLWSVLMFQAWLEQESGR
;
A
#
# COMPACT_ATOMS: atom_id res chain seq x y z
N ASN A 1 9.07 14.80 -33.62
CA ASN A 1 8.00 14.29 -32.73
C ASN A 1 7.70 15.36 -31.69
N TYR A 2 6.65 16.17 -31.85
CA TYR A 2 6.42 17.39 -31.04
C TYR A 2 6.13 17.12 -29.55
N LYS A 3 5.84 15.87 -29.18
CA LYS A 3 5.56 15.44 -27.81
C LYS A 3 6.82 15.23 -26.96
N MET A 4 8.01 15.20 -27.59
CA MET A 4 9.29 14.95 -26.93
C MET A 4 10.37 15.90 -27.43
N ARG A 5 11.20 16.41 -26.53
CA ARG A 5 12.39 17.22 -26.86
C ARG A 5 13.48 16.94 -25.83
N GLU A 6 14.69 16.65 -26.29
CA GLU A 6 15.88 16.47 -25.42
C GLU A 6 15.63 15.50 -24.25
N GLY A 7 15.00 14.35 -24.54
CA GLY A 7 14.66 13.32 -23.55
C GLY A 7 13.43 13.62 -22.68
N GLN A 8 12.85 14.82 -22.77
CA GLN A 8 11.68 15.20 -21.99
C GLN A 8 10.38 14.89 -22.74
N THR A 9 9.46 14.17 -22.06
CA THR A 9 8.12 13.89 -22.57
C THR A 9 7.13 15.00 -22.23
N LYS A 10 6.00 15.06 -22.96
CA LYS A 10 4.94 16.06 -22.79
C LYS A 10 5.44 17.50 -22.97
N TRP A 11 6.38 17.70 -23.91
CA TRP A 11 7.07 18.98 -24.11
C TRP A 11 6.13 20.21 -24.27
N PRO A 12 5.09 20.19 -25.12
CA PRO A 12 4.22 21.36 -25.29
C PRO A 12 3.42 21.69 -24.01
N LEU A 13 2.97 20.66 -23.29
CA LEU A 13 2.25 20.82 -22.03
C LEU A 13 3.14 21.44 -20.95
N ARG A 14 4.40 20.99 -20.86
CA ARG A 14 5.39 21.56 -19.94
C ARG A 14 5.62 23.04 -20.22
N GLN A 15 5.83 23.42 -21.48
CA GLN A 15 6.04 24.82 -21.87
C GLN A 15 4.84 25.72 -21.54
N MET A 16 3.61 25.20 -21.64
CA MET A 16 2.41 25.92 -21.21
C MET A 16 2.37 26.06 -19.68
N LEU A 17 2.59 24.96 -18.94
CA LEU A 17 2.50 24.95 -17.47
C LEU A 17 3.56 25.82 -16.80
N TYR A 18 4.77 25.92 -17.36
CA TYR A 18 5.83 26.81 -16.84
C TYR A 18 5.46 28.29 -16.82
N ARG A 19 4.37 28.69 -17.51
CA ARG A 19 3.84 30.06 -17.47
C ARG A 19 2.89 30.30 -16.31
N HIS A 20 2.42 29.23 -15.66
CA HIS A 20 1.34 29.28 -14.67
C HIS A 20 1.75 28.78 -13.29
N VAL A 21 2.74 27.88 -13.20
CA VAL A 21 3.25 27.34 -11.93
C VAL A 21 4.79 27.27 -11.93
N PRO A 22 5.42 27.32 -10.73
CA PRO A 22 6.86 27.14 -10.59
C PRO A 22 7.36 25.85 -11.24
N ARG A 23 8.52 25.92 -11.90
CA ARG A 23 9.09 24.80 -12.67
C ARG A 23 9.34 23.58 -11.78
N GLU A 24 9.71 23.81 -10.54
CA GLU A 24 10.01 22.82 -9.52
C GLU A 24 8.80 21.88 -9.27
N LEU A 25 7.57 22.36 -9.44
CA LEU A 25 6.36 21.54 -9.30
C LEU A 25 6.13 20.60 -10.48
N ILE A 26 6.57 20.98 -11.69
CA ILE A 26 6.40 20.22 -12.93
C ILE A 26 7.57 19.26 -13.17
N ASP A 27 8.77 19.65 -12.74
CA ASP A 27 10.01 18.93 -13.00
C ASP A 27 10.38 17.93 -11.91
N ARG A 28 9.66 17.94 -10.78
CA ARG A 28 9.85 16.92 -9.74
C ARG A 28 9.70 15.50 -10.30
N PRO A 29 10.43 14.51 -9.75
CA PRO A 29 10.22 13.11 -10.09
C PRO A 29 8.74 12.72 -9.95
N LYS A 30 8.25 11.86 -10.86
CA LYS A 30 6.89 11.33 -10.75
C LYS A 30 6.79 10.54 -9.45
N MET A 31 5.99 11.05 -8.53
CA MET A 31 5.60 10.33 -7.33
C MET A 31 4.27 9.66 -7.61
N GLY A 32 4.19 8.35 -7.39
CA GLY A 32 2.91 7.65 -7.37
C GLY A 32 2.06 8.16 -6.20
N PHE A 33 0.74 8.03 -6.32
CA PHE A 33 -0.15 8.18 -5.17
C PHE A 33 -0.06 6.89 -4.35
N GLY A 34 0.93 6.83 -3.47
CA GLY A 34 1.05 5.73 -2.52
C GLY A 34 -0.07 5.83 -1.49
N VAL A 35 -0.85 4.76 -1.34
CA VAL A 35 -1.79 4.63 -0.23
C VAL A 35 -0.96 4.56 1.06
N PRO A 36 -1.27 5.34 2.12
CA PRO A 36 -0.50 5.33 3.37
C PRO A 36 -0.86 4.11 4.22
N LEU A 37 -0.66 2.90 3.65
CA LEU A 37 -1.01 1.62 4.26
C LEU A 37 -0.34 1.42 5.62
N HIS A 38 0.90 1.90 5.77
CA HIS A 38 1.59 1.87 7.07
C HIS A 38 0.82 2.59 8.18
N ASP A 39 0.22 3.74 7.88
CA ASP A 39 -0.53 4.52 8.86
C ASP A 39 -1.94 3.96 9.01
N TRP A 40 -2.55 3.52 7.92
CA TRP A 40 -3.89 2.97 7.93
C TRP A 40 -3.98 1.66 8.72
N LEU A 41 -3.06 0.72 8.52
CA LEU A 41 -3.02 -0.54 9.26
C LEU A 41 -2.76 -0.34 10.76
N ARG A 42 -2.10 0.75 11.16
CA ARG A 42 -1.90 1.11 12.57
C ARG A 42 -3.06 1.91 13.17
N GLY A 43 -3.94 2.46 12.33
CA GLY A 43 -5.07 3.28 12.73
C GLY A 43 -6.39 2.78 12.14
N PRO A 44 -6.99 3.47 11.15
CA PRO A 44 -8.36 3.23 10.71
C PRO A 44 -8.66 1.82 10.18
N LEU A 45 -7.65 1.08 9.70
CA LEU A 45 -7.81 -0.29 9.21
C LEU A 45 -7.36 -1.35 10.23
N ARG A 46 -6.93 -0.96 11.43
CA ARG A 46 -6.38 -1.88 12.43
C ARG A 46 -7.38 -2.97 12.81
N GLU A 47 -8.60 -2.60 13.15
CA GLU A 47 -9.63 -3.56 13.61
C GLU A 47 -10.04 -4.52 12.49
N TRP A 48 -10.20 -4.00 11.27
CA TRP A 48 -10.46 -4.82 10.09
C TRP A 48 -9.30 -5.79 9.80
N ALA A 49 -8.05 -5.34 9.93
CA ALA A 49 -6.92 -6.23 9.78
C ALA A 49 -6.89 -7.31 10.87
N GLU A 50 -7.09 -6.91 12.13
CA GLU A 50 -7.10 -7.81 13.29
C GLU A 50 -8.12 -8.95 13.14
N SER A 51 -9.32 -8.67 12.60
CA SER A 51 -10.35 -9.70 12.38
C SER A 51 -9.96 -10.72 11.31
N LEU A 52 -9.20 -10.31 10.29
CA LEU A 52 -8.71 -11.16 9.19
C LEU A 52 -7.49 -11.99 9.57
N ILE A 53 -6.65 -11.53 10.52
CA ILE A 53 -5.41 -12.22 10.92
C ILE A 53 -5.38 -12.58 12.42
N SER A 54 -6.56 -12.82 13.00
CA SER A 54 -6.66 -13.37 14.35
C SER A 54 -6.05 -14.77 14.41
N GLU A 55 -5.36 -15.08 15.50
CA GLU A 55 -4.63 -16.35 15.62
C GLU A 55 -5.56 -17.57 15.46
N GLU A 56 -6.75 -17.51 16.06
CA GLU A 56 -7.76 -18.56 15.96
C GLU A 56 -8.20 -18.81 14.51
N ARG A 57 -8.46 -17.74 13.77
CA ARG A 57 -8.83 -17.81 12.35
C ARG A 57 -7.71 -18.43 11.51
N LEU A 58 -6.49 -17.93 11.68
CA LEU A 58 -5.33 -18.43 10.94
C LEU A 58 -5.07 -19.92 11.21
N ARG A 59 -5.27 -20.38 12.45
CA ARG A 59 -5.17 -21.79 12.82
C ARG A 59 -6.25 -22.64 12.15
N ARG A 60 -7.50 -22.17 12.17
CA ARG A 60 -8.65 -22.88 11.58
C ARG A 60 -8.50 -23.06 10.07
N GLU A 61 -7.99 -22.05 9.36
CA GLU A 61 -7.87 -22.08 7.90
C GLU A 61 -6.60 -22.78 7.42
N GLY A 62 -5.51 -22.76 8.19
CA GLY A 62 -4.33 -23.58 7.94
C GLY A 62 -3.38 -23.11 6.81
N TYR A 63 -3.61 -21.94 6.20
CA TYR A 63 -2.77 -21.43 5.10
C TYR A 63 -1.50 -20.69 5.55
N PHE A 64 -1.48 -20.15 6.77
CA PHE A 64 -0.37 -19.34 7.27
C PHE A 64 0.14 -19.85 8.61
N HIS A 65 1.41 -19.55 8.93
CA HIS A 65 1.98 -19.77 10.25
C HIS A 65 1.52 -18.68 11.23
N PRO A 66 0.59 -18.96 12.16
CA PRO A 66 -0.06 -17.92 12.95
C PRO A 66 0.93 -17.13 13.80
N ALA A 67 1.87 -17.83 14.47
CA ALA A 67 2.88 -17.19 15.31
C ALA A 67 3.74 -16.17 14.54
N TYR A 68 4.11 -16.47 13.28
CA TYR A 68 4.88 -15.54 12.47
C TYR A 68 4.05 -14.31 12.07
N ILE A 69 2.80 -14.51 11.65
CA ILE A 69 1.88 -13.41 11.30
C ILE A 69 1.62 -12.50 12.52
N ARG A 70 1.38 -13.09 13.70
CA ARG A 70 1.19 -12.33 14.95
C ARG A 70 2.43 -11.53 15.32
N LYS A 71 3.63 -12.10 15.15
CA LYS A 71 4.90 -11.41 15.39
C LYS A 71 5.05 -10.18 14.50
N ILE A 72 4.96 -10.34 13.18
CA ILE A 72 5.15 -9.22 12.25
C ILE A 72 4.04 -8.17 12.38
N TRP A 73 2.83 -8.58 12.78
CA TRP A 73 1.74 -7.66 13.07
C TRP A 73 2.07 -6.79 14.29
N ALA A 74 2.54 -7.40 15.38
CA ALA A 74 2.98 -6.66 16.57
C ALA A 74 4.15 -5.71 16.28
N GLU A 75 5.16 -6.16 15.53
CA GLU A 75 6.30 -5.32 15.10
C GLU A 75 5.86 -4.14 14.21
N HIS A 76 4.81 -4.33 13.40
CA HIS A 76 4.22 -3.27 12.58
C HIS A 76 3.49 -2.25 13.43
N LEU A 77 2.63 -2.70 14.35
CA LEU A 77 1.85 -1.84 15.24
C LEU A 77 2.76 -1.02 16.17
N SER A 78 3.87 -1.60 16.65
CA SER A 78 4.84 -0.90 17.48
C SER A 78 5.73 0.08 16.71
N SER A 79 5.63 0.12 15.38
CA SER A 79 6.51 0.89 14.49
C SER A 79 7.98 0.47 14.55
N GLN A 80 8.28 -0.68 15.15
CA GLN A 80 9.63 -1.25 15.18
C GLN A 80 10.10 -1.60 13.76
N ARG A 81 9.18 -2.07 12.91
CA ARG A 81 9.49 -2.40 11.52
C ARG A 81 8.29 -2.21 10.60
N ASN A 82 8.52 -1.64 9.42
CA ASN A 82 7.47 -1.50 8.42
C ASN A 82 7.24 -2.80 7.64
N TRP A 83 6.22 -3.56 8.05
CA TRP A 83 5.74 -4.77 7.38
C TRP A 83 4.56 -4.54 6.41
N MET A 84 4.22 -3.29 6.03
CA MET A 84 2.98 -2.97 5.30
C MET A 84 2.76 -3.82 4.05
N ALA A 85 3.80 -4.06 3.25
CA ALA A 85 3.66 -4.78 1.99
C ALA A 85 3.29 -6.25 2.20
N LEU A 86 3.97 -6.92 3.14
CA LEU A 86 3.75 -8.34 3.42
C LEU A 86 2.42 -8.56 4.13
N LEU A 87 2.09 -7.72 5.11
CA LEU A 87 0.79 -7.75 5.79
C LEU A 87 -0.36 -7.51 4.80
N TRP A 88 -0.20 -6.57 3.87
CA TRP A 88 -1.22 -6.30 2.86
C TRP A 88 -1.49 -7.53 1.99
N SER A 89 -0.46 -8.26 1.55
CA SER A 89 -0.64 -9.51 0.79
C SER A 89 -1.43 -10.56 1.58
N VAL A 90 -1.13 -10.73 2.87
CA VAL A 90 -1.84 -11.67 3.74
C VAL A 90 -3.30 -11.24 3.93
N LEU A 91 -3.54 -9.95 4.16
CA LEU A 91 -4.88 -9.39 4.35
C LEU A 91 -5.74 -9.53 3.10
N MET A 92 -5.19 -9.31 1.91
CA MET A 92 -5.92 -9.51 0.65
C MET A 92 -6.30 -10.97 0.44
N PHE A 93 -5.40 -11.91 0.75
CA PHE A 93 -5.74 -13.33 0.70
C PHE A 93 -6.85 -13.68 1.69
N GLN A 94 -6.74 -13.19 2.93
CA GLN A 94 -7.73 -13.44 3.98
C GLN A 94 -9.11 -12.87 3.65
N ALA A 95 -9.15 -11.64 3.11
CA ALA A 95 -10.38 -11.00 2.67
C ALA A 95 -11.04 -11.75 1.49
N TRP A 96 -10.24 -12.24 0.54
CA TRP A 96 -10.73 -13.07 -0.55
C TRP A 96 -11.29 -14.40 -0.04
N LEU A 97 -10.57 -15.08 0.86
CA LEU A 97 -11.01 -16.36 1.42
C LEU A 97 -12.33 -16.21 2.19
N GLU A 98 -12.52 -15.10 2.91
CA GLU A 98 -13.78 -14.78 3.60
C GLU A 98 -14.96 -14.67 2.63
N GLN A 99 -14.75 -13.96 1.51
CA GLN A 99 -15.74 -13.78 0.46
C GLN A 99 -16.13 -15.11 -0.21
N GLU A 100 -15.17 -15.99 -0.46
CA GLU A 100 -15.44 -17.29 -1.10
C GLU A 100 -16.00 -18.34 -0.13
N SER A 101 -15.64 -18.28 1.16
CA SER A 101 -16.16 -19.21 2.17
C SER A 101 -17.56 -18.84 2.67
N GLY A 102 -17.99 -17.60 2.43
CA GLY A 102 -19.34 -17.12 2.71
C GLY A 102 -20.35 -17.37 1.57
N ARG A 103 -19.91 -17.97 0.46
CA ARG A 103 -20.77 -18.52 -0.60
C ARG A 103 -21.11 -19.97 -0.29
#